data_AF-A0A6A6D0J5-F1
#
_entry.id   AF-A0A6A6D0J5-F1
#
_cell.length_a   1.000
_cell.length_b   1.000
_cell.length_c   1.000
_cell.angle_alpha   90.00
_cell.angle_beta   90.00
_cell.angle_gamma   90.00
#
_symmetry.space_group_name_H-M   'P 1'
#
loop_
_entity.id
_entity.type
_entity.pdbx_description
1 polymer ?
#
loop_
_entity_poly.entity_id
_entity_poly.type
_entity_poly.pdbx_seq_one_letter_code
_entity_poly.pdbx_strand_id
1 'polypeptide(L)'
;MADLCPNCAALDVEELLKYRLSSFYSGIPIGSPRDIIEKGKYCNLCFLFSQVLLEEYGEAFLSEETDHVQCSISTSSTWKFYMDQRDLSSGRIDGKITEPHDMKAAPDIAGHEQTSLRINITLIGRDKIRSCIVSPAVDPTTSRSSNQLRQRLLRPDGIDFDLVRKWYRLCRTVHAERCSSPHWLHVEQYDSLKVVDVERRCVQLAPTSCRYAALSYVWGSSESHVILGVDEHKQLVEEPFQLTILPTVVEDAIRVTKELGLRYLWVDALCIPQKPANNPEKAQQLQQMNSIFKSAEICIIAAGCKEVDDHIPGVHIPRAGTTWREINGRVLAVSQPKYEDEIPSTTWNGRAWTYQERMLSRRTLTLGPTQAF
;
A
#
# COMPACT_ATOMS: atom_id res chain seq x y z
N MET A 1 19.52 -17.99 -25.44
CA MET A 1 18.56 -19.01 -25.94
C MET A 1 17.63 -19.33 -24.80
N ALA A 2 16.32 -19.30 -25.03
CA ALA A 2 15.29 -19.11 -24.02
C ALA A 2 15.45 -19.96 -22.75
N ASP A 3 15.46 -19.29 -21.59
CA ASP A 3 15.32 -19.90 -20.25
C ASP A 3 13.87 -20.39 -20.05
N LEU A 4 13.34 -21.20 -20.98
CA LEU A 4 12.00 -21.75 -20.92
C LEU A 4 12.08 -23.27 -21.03
N CYS A 5 11.39 -23.96 -20.15
CA CYS A 5 11.19 -25.40 -20.29
C CYS A 5 10.28 -25.69 -21.51
N PRO A 6 10.28 -26.92 -22.06
CA PRO A 6 9.47 -27.27 -23.24
C PRO A 6 7.98 -26.87 -23.12
N ASN A 7 7.38 -27.08 -21.94
CA ASN A 7 5.97 -26.70 -21.69
C ASN A 7 5.76 -25.18 -21.81
N CYS A 8 6.67 -24.38 -21.23
CA CYS A 8 6.56 -22.93 -21.28
C CYS A 8 6.94 -22.35 -22.64
N ALA A 9 7.87 -22.98 -23.36
CA ALA A 9 8.24 -22.59 -24.72
C ALA A 9 7.11 -22.82 -25.73
N ALA A 10 6.23 -23.79 -25.47
CA ALA A 10 5.04 -24.05 -26.27
C ALA A 10 3.89 -23.06 -26.00
N LEU A 11 3.98 -22.24 -24.94
CA LEU A 11 2.98 -21.21 -24.66
C LEU A 11 3.26 -19.98 -25.52
N ASP A 12 2.33 -19.63 -26.40
CA ASP A 12 2.36 -18.32 -27.06
C ASP A 12 1.86 -17.25 -26.08
N VAL A 13 2.79 -16.71 -25.29
CA VAL A 13 2.52 -15.62 -24.32
C VAL A 13 1.93 -14.39 -24.99
N GLU A 14 2.27 -14.14 -26.25
CA GLU A 14 1.72 -13.00 -26.99
C GLU A 14 0.27 -13.24 -27.36
N GLU A 15 -0.08 -14.43 -27.83
CA GLU A 15 -1.45 -14.84 -28.10
C GLU A 15 -2.29 -14.87 -26.82
N LEU A 16 -1.75 -15.42 -25.72
CA LEU A 16 -2.39 -15.46 -24.41
C LEU A 16 -2.79 -14.05 -23.95
N LEU A 17 -1.87 -13.09 -24.04
CA LEU A 17 -2.17 -11.71 -23.67
C LEU A 17 -3.12 -11.03 -24.68
N LYS A 18 -3.07 -11.35 -25.97
CA LYS A 18 -3.92 -10.71 -26.98
C LYS A 18 -5.36 -11.22 -27.02
N TYR A 19 -5.58 -12.52 -26.95
CA TYR A 19 -6.82 -13.14 -27.42
C TYR A 19 -7.85 -13.49 -26.35
N ARG A 20 -7.63 -13.16 -25.07
CA ARG A 20 -8.56 -13.48 -23.96
C ARG A 20 -9.04 -14.93 -24.08
N LEU A 21 -8.28 -15.89 -23.57
CA LEU A 21 -8.82 -17.23 -23.35
C LEU A 21 -10.07 -17.07 -22.47
N SER A 22 -11.25 -17.15 -23.09
CA SER A 22 -12.50 -16.88 -22.41
C SER A 22 -12.68 -17.86 -21.27
N SER A 23 -13.34 -17.42 -20.20
CA SER A 23 -13.72 -18.20 -19.01
C SER A 23 -14.52 -19.49 -19.29
N PHE A 24 -14.81 -19.81 -20.55
CA PHE A 24 -15.49 -21.02 -20.99
C PHE A 24 -14.55 -22.22 -21.26
N TYR A 25 -13.23 -22.00 -21.36
CA TYR A 25 -12.27 -23.10 -21.52
C TYR A 25 -11.66 -23.47 -20.17
N SER A 26 -11.61 -24.77 -19.86
CA SER A 26 -10.72 -25.29 -18.82
C SER A 26 -9.31 -24.79 -19.12
N GLY A 27 -8.70 -24.04 -18.20
CA GLY A 27 -7.40 -23.38 -18.40
C GLY A 27 -6.34 -24.33 -18.95
N ILE A 28 -5.29 -23.79 -19.57
CA ILE A 28 -4.22 -24.62 -20.16
C ILE A 28 -3.46 -25.31 -19.02
N PRO A 29 -3.46 -26.65 -18.93
CA PRO A 29 -2.74 -27.36 -17.89
C PRO A 29 -1.23 -27.20 -18.09
N ILE A 30 -0.50 -26.87 -17.02
CA ILE A 30 0.93 -26.57 -17.07
C ILE A 30 1.80 -27.52 -16.23
N GLY A 31 1.18 -28.41 -15.43
CA GLY A 31 1.86 -29.40 -14.60
C GLY A 31 1.45 -29.32 -13.12
N SER A 32 2.06 -30.14 -12.28
CA SER A 32 1.84 -30.08 -10.82
C SER A 32 2.57 -28.88 -10.18
N PRO A 33 2.15 -28.40 -8.99
CA PRO A 33 2.84 -27.31 -8.31
C PRO A 33 4.33 -27.60 -8.07
N ARG A 34 4.67 -28.83 -7.69
CA ARG A 34 6.05 -29.28 -7.46
C ARG A 34 6.90 -29.22 -8.72
N ASP A 35 6.38 -29.72 -9.84
CA ASP A 35 7.07 -29.69 -11.14
C ASP A 35 7.33 -28.25 -11.60
N ILE A 36 6.37 -27.33 -11.38
CA ILE A 36 6.54 -25.90 -11.67
C ILE A 36 7.66 -25.28 -10.81
N ILE A 37 7.71 -25.59 -9.51
CA ILE A 37 8.75 -25.08 -8.60
C ILE A 37 10.14 -25.61 -9.01
N GLU A 38 10.25 -26.90 -9.32
CA GLU A 38 11.50 -27.51 -9.76
C GLU A 38 11.98 -26.91 -11.09
N LYS A 39 11.08 -26.77 -12.07
CA LYS A 39 11.35 -26.08 -13.34
C LYS A 39 11.71 -24.62 -13.13
N GLY A 40 11.17 -23.94 -12.13
CA GLY A 40 11.46 -22.55 -11.80
C GLY A 40 12.93 -22.26 -11.50
N LYS A 41 13.76 -23.28 -11.23
CA LYS A 41 15.22 -23.14 -11.08
C LYS A 41 15.95 -22.81 -12.37
N TYR A 42 15.37 -23.14 -13.53
CA TYR A 42 15.97 -22.94 -14.85
C TYR A 42 15.00 -22.39 -15.92
N CYS A 43 13.71 -22.26 -15.59
CA CYS A 43 12.68 -21.70 -16.47
C CYS A 43 12.12 -20.40 -15.87
N ASN A 44 12.31 -19.28 -16.56
CA ASN A 44 11.89 -17.95 -16.10
C ASN A 44 10.36 -17.82 -15.96
N LEU A 45 9.58 -18.47 -16.82
CA LEU A 45 8.12 -18.44 -16.71
C LEU A 45 7.63 -19.33 -15.56
N CYS A 46 8.18 -20.54 -15.40
CA CYS A 46 7.90 -21.39 -14.22
C CYS A 46 8.33 -20.72 -12.91
N PHE A 47 9.41 -19.92 -12.93
CA PHE A 47 9.81 -19.13 -11.78
C PHE A 47 8.73 -18.11 -11.40
N LEU A 48 8.19 -17.35 -12.35
CA LEU A 48 7.07 -16.44 -12.06
C LEU A 48 5.82 -17.20 -11.60
N PHE A 49 5.57 -18.37 -12.20
CA PHE A 49 4.43 -19.21 -11.82
C PHE A 49 4.54 -19.70 -10.38
N SER A 50 5.73 -20.11 -9.95
CA SER A 50 5.94 -20.57 -8.58
C SER A 50 5.74 -19.44 -7.57
N GLN A 51 6.12 -18.19 -7.89
CA GLN A 51 5.89 -17.05 -7.01
C GLN A 51 4.41 -16.78 -6.77
N VAL A 52 3.58 -16.85 -7.82
CA VAL A 52 2.12 -16.71 -7.67
C VAL A 52 1.56 -17.82 -6.79
N LEU A 53 1.98 -19.07 -7.00
CA LEU A 53 1.53 -20.21 -6.20
C LEU A 53 1.94 -20.08 -4.72
N LEU A 54 3.18 -19.64 -4.47
CA LEU A 54 3.71 -19.40 -3.13
C LEU A 54 2.94 -18.29 -2.41
N GLU A 55 2.61 -17.21 -3.10
CA GLU A 55 1.82 -16.10 -2.54
C GLU A 55 0.39 -16.52 -2.20
N GLU A 56 -0.25 -17.33 -3.05
CA GLU A 56 -1.64 -17.76 -2.85
C GLU A 56 -1.81 -18.87 -1.81
N TYR A 57 -0.94 -19.87 -1.85
CA TYR A 57 -1.13 -21.13 -1.12
C TYR A 57 -0.09 -21.34 -0.01
N GLY A 58 1.00 -20.56 0.01
CA GLY A 58 2.08 -20.67 0.98
C GLY A 58 3.02 -21.85 0.74
N GLU A 59 4.22 -21.77 1.33
CA GLU A 59 5.25 -22.81 1.21
C GLU A 59 4.80 -24.16 1.77
N ALA A 60 4.06 -24.16 2.88
CA ALA A 60 3.60 -25.39 3.54
C ALA A 60 2.74 -26.26 2.61
N PHE A 61 1.78 -25.65 1.91
CA PHE A 61 0.93 -26.36 0.95
C PHE A 61 1.75 -26.97 -0.20
N LEU A 62 2.77 -26.24 -0.65
CA LEU A 62 3.61 -26.67 -1.77
C LEU A 62 4.68 -27.70 -1.35
N SER A 63 4.87 -27.90 -0.04
CA SER A 63 5.74 -28.93 0.53
C SER A 63 5.05 -30.28 0.74
N GLU A 64 3.72 -30.34 0.67
CA GLU A 64 2.94 -31.60 0.69
C GLU A 64 3.07 -32.36 -0.65
N GLU A 65 2.75 -33.67 -0.64
CA GLU A 65 2.70 -34.53 -1.83
C GLU A 65 1.52 -34.15 -2.73
N THR A 66 1.67 -33.03 -3.44
CA THR A 66 0.67 -32.42 -4.33
C THR A 66 0.75 -32.94 -5.77
N ASP A 67 1.35 -34.11 -6.00
CA ASP A 67 1.58 -34.66 -7.34
C ASP A 67 0.27 -34.97 -8.09
N HIS A 68 -0.81 -35.23 -7.34
CA HIS A 68 -2.16 -35.42 -7.86
C HIS A 68 -2.87 -34.11 -8.22
N VAL A 69 -2.35 -32.97 -7.76
CA VAL A 69 -2.88 -31.64 -8.06
C VAL A 69 -2.26 -31.13 -9.35
N GLN A 70 -3.09 -30.56 -10.22
CA GLN A 70 -2.65 -29.96 -11.48
C GLN A 70 -2.90 -28.45 -11.45
N CYS A 71 -1.97 -27.68 -11.99
CA CYS A 71 -2.10 -26.26 -12.21
C CYS A 71 -2.57 -25.99 -13.64
N SER A 72 -3.40 -24.96 -13.80
CA SER A 72 -3.82 -24.45 -15.11
C SER A 72 -3.62 -22.94 -15.21
N ILE A 73 -3.34 -22.45 -16.40
CA ILE A 73 -3.28 -21.03 -16.69
C ILE A 73 -4.53 -20.56 -17.42
N SER A 74 -5.01 -19.39 -17.04
CA SER A 74 -6.08 -18.67 -17.73
C SER A 74 -5.68 -17.21 -17.88
N THR A 75 -6.36 -16.49 -18.78
CA THR A 75 -6.10 -15.07 -18.98
C THR A 75 -7.31 -14.26 -18.62
N SER A 76 -7.12 -13.20 -17.85
CA SER A 76 -8.19 -12.28 -17.51
C SER A 76 -7.78 -10.84 -17.84
N SER A 77 -8.76 -9.95 -17.80
CA SER A 77 -8.54 -8.52 -17.97
C SER A 77 -9.24 -7.79 -16.83
N THR A 78 -8.56 -6.77 -16.30
CA THR A 78 -9.20 -5.80 -15.41
C THR A 78 -9.32 -4.47 -16.12
N TRP A 79 -10.50 -3.89 -16.01
CA TRP A 79 -10.89 -2.66 -16.66
C TRP A 79 -10.92 -1.54 -15.62
N LYS A 80 -10.40 -0.37 -15.95
CA LYS A 80 -10.75 0.86 -15.23
C LYS A 80 -11.28 1.87 -16.22
N PHE A 81 -12.41 2.48 -15.88
CA PHE A 81 -12.94 3.63 -16.57
C PHE A 81 -12.40 4.88 -15.89
N TYR A 82 -11.67 5.69 -16.66
CA TYR A 82 -11.34 7.04 -16.25
C TYR A 82 -12.31 7.98 -16.98
N MET A 83 -13.20 8.63 -16.23
CA MET A 83 -13.85 9.85 -16.72
C MET A 83 -12.93 11.02 -16.44
N ASP A 84 -12.76 11.91 -17.42
CA ASP A 84 -11.90 13.08 -17.32
C ASP A 84 -12.15 13.79 -15.97
N GLN A 85 -11.15 13.76 -15.09
CA GLN A 85 -11.13 14.31 -13.73
C GLN A 85 -12.11 13.73 -12.67
N ARG A 86 -12.78 12.60 -12.91
CA ARG A 86 -13.58 11.91 -11.86
C ARG A 86 -13.27 10.41 -11.83
N ASP A 87 -12.53 9.99 -10.80
CA ASP A 87 -12.35 8.59 -10.45
C ASP A 87 -13.68 8.02 -9.94
N LEU A 88 -14.35 7.20 -10.74
CA LEU A 88 -15.35 6.24 -10.26
C LEU A 88 -14.63 4.90 -10.08
N SER A 89 -14.01 4.70 -8.92
CA SER A 89 -13.33 3.45 -8.57
C SER A 89 -14.28 2.24 -8.47
N SER A 90 -15.59 2.45 -8.54
CA SER A 90 -16.59 1.40 -8.68
C SER A 90 -17.58 1.79 -9.77
N GLY A 91 -17.67 1.01 -10.85
CA GLY A 91 -18.69 1.13 -11.90
C GLY A 91 -20.09 0.86 -11.33
N ARG A 92 -20.61 1.81 -10.57
CA ARG A 92 -21.96 1.80 -10.01
C ARG A 92 -22.76 2.94 -10.62
N ILE A 93 -23.77 2.59 -11.41
CA ILE A 93 -24.86 3.49 -11.78
C ILE A 93 -26.02 3.16 -10.83
N ASP A 94 -26.53 4.16 -10.12
CA ASP A 94 -27.64 4.00 -9.15
C ASP A 94 -27.46 2.87 -8.12
N GLY A 95 -26.22 2.70 -7.63
CA GLY A 95 -25.91 1.73 -6.58
C GLY A 95 -25.82 0.27 -7.03
N LYS A 96 -26.01 -0.04 -8.33
CA LYS A 96 -25.83 -1.39 -8.90
C LYS A 96 -24.48 -1.51 -9.59
N ILE A 97 -23.78 -2.63 -9.37
CA ILE A 97 -22.56 -2.98 -10.12
C ILE A 97 -22.99 -3.28 -11.56
N THR A 98 -22.50 -2.50 -12.53
CA THR A 98 -22.82 -2.67 -13.95
C THR A 98 -21.68 -3.34 -14.70
N GLU A 99 -21.99 -4.34 -15.53
CA GLU A 99 -21.02 -4.99 -16.40
C GLU A 99 -20.59 -4.04 -17.55
N PRO A 100 -19.41 -4.23 -18.17
CA PRO A 100 -18.88 -3.33 -19.20
C PRO A 100 -19.80 -3.11 -20.42
N HIS A 101 -20.63 -4.10 -20.76
CA HIS A 101 -21.60 -3.99 -21.86
C HIS A 101 -22.72 -2.98 -21.54
N ASP A 102 -23.13 -2.90 -20.27
CA ASP A 102 -24.21 -2.03 -19.82
C ASP A 102 -23.77 -0.56 -19.79
N MET A 103 -22.47 -0.30 -19.58
CA MET A 103 -21.89 1.04 -19.57
C MET A 103 -21.77 1.66 -20.97
N LYS A 104 -21.67 0.85 -22.04
CA LYS A 104 -21.65 1.34 -23.43
C LYS A 104 -22.98 1.91 -23.89
N ALA A 105 -24.08 1.52 -23.25
CA ALA A 105 -25.43 1.97 -23.57
C ALA A 105 -25.80 3.30 -22.89
N ALA A 106 -24.96 3.81 -21.98
CA ALA A 106 -25.19 5.08 -21.30
C ALA A 106 -24.67 6.25 -22.17
N PRO A 107 -25.55 7.09 -22.74
CA PRO A 107 -25.18 8.08 -23.76
C PRO A 107 -24.27 9.21 -23.25
N ASP A 108 -24.08 9.35 -21.94
CA ASP A 108 -23.31 10.43 -21.32
C ASP A 108 -21.90 10.04 -20.83
N ILE A 109 -21.44 8.80 -21.07
CA ILE A 109 -20.16 8.28 -20.57
C ILE A 109 -19.11 8.24 -21.69
N ALA A 110 -18.42 9.37 -21.93
CA ALA A 110 -17.21 9.41 -22.75
C ALA A 110 -15.98 8.98 -21.92
N GLY A 111 -15.88 7.69 -21.59
CA GLY A 111 -14.74 7.12 -20.86
C GLY A 111 -13.75 6.40 -21.77
N HIS A 112 -12.44 6.55 -21.52
CA HIS A 112 -11.43 5.69 -22.13
C HIS A 112 -11.37 4.36 -21.36
N GLU A 113 -11.73 3.26 -22.02
CA GLU A 113 -11.59 1.90 -21.48
C GLU A 113 -10.10 1.56 -21.41
N GLN A 114 -9.55 1.43 -20.20
CA GLN A 114 -8.18 0.94 -20.03
C GLN A 114 -8.14 -0.49 -19.49
N THR A 115 -7.38 -1.36 -20.17
CA THR A 115 -7.25 -2.79 -19.84
C THR A 115 -5.88 -3.13 -19.27
N SER A 116 -5.85 -3.85 -18.15
CA SER A 116 -4.67 -4.61 -17.72
C SER A 116 -4.91 -6.09 -17.98
N LEU A 117 -4.02 -6.72 -18.74
CA LEU A 117 -4.04 -8.14 -19.09
C LEU A 117 -3.27 -8.95 -18.05
N ARG A 118 -3.82 -10.10 -17.67
CA ARG A 118 -3.33 -10.94 -16.58
C ARG A 118 -3.27 -12.39 -17.00
N ILE A 119 -2.22 -13.08 -16.60
CA ILE A 119 -2.10 -14.53 -16.62
C ILE A 119 -2.33 -15.00 -15.18
N ASN A 120 -3.40 -15.74 -14.98
CA ASN A 120 -3.81 -16.28 -13.68
C ASN A 120 -3.45 -17.77 -13.64
N ILE A 121 -3.02 -18.25 -12.48
CA ILE A 121 -2.58 -19.63 -12.27
C ILE A 121 -3.43 -20.23 -11.16
N THR A 122 -4.30 -21.18 -11.51
CA THR A 122 -5.19 -21.87 -10.56
C THR A 122 -4.72 -23.32 -10.37
N LEU A 123 -5.09 -23.91 -9.24
CA LEU A 123 -5.22 -25.36 -9.14
C LEU A 123 -6.53 -25.78 -9.83
N ILE A 124 -6.51 -26.82 -10.64
CA ILE A 124 -7.71 -27.34 -11.31
C ILE A 124 -8.78 -27.66 -10.25
N GLY A 125 -9.98 -27.10 -10.42
CA GLY A 125 -11.09 -27.23 -9.47
C GLY A 125 -11.11 -26.17 -8.35
N ARG A 126 -10.30 -25.11 -8.44
CA ARG A 126 -10.36 -23.94 -7.55
C ARG A 126 -10.44 -22.64 -8.35
N ASP A 127 -11.31 -21.72 -7.91
CA ASP A 127 -11.67 -20.54 -8.70
C ASP A 127 -11.07 -19.22 -8.20
N LYS A 128 -10.23 -19.23 -7.15
CA LYS A 128 -9.74 -17.98 -6.54
C LYS A 128 -8.23 -17.85 -6.64
N ILE A 129 -7.81 -16.71 -7.20
CA ILE A 129 -6.42 -16.25 -7.26
C ILE A 129 -6.40 -14.76 -6.92
N ARG A 130 -5.56 -14.35 -5.97
CA ARG A 130 -5.34 -12.93 -5.63
C ARG A 130 -4.16 -12.33 -6.40
N SER A 131 -3.10 -13.12 -6.66
CA SER A 131 -1.88 -12.74 -7.36
C SER A 131 -1.81 -13.31 -8.78
N CYS A 132 -1.40 -12.50 -9.75
CA CYS A 132 -1.38 -12.88 -11.16
C CYS A 132 -0.13 -12.33 -11.85
N ILE A 133 0.20 -12.83 -13.03
CA ILE A 133 1.30 -12.27 -13.82
C ILE A 133 0.76 -11.24 -14.79
N VAL A 134 1.40 -10.08 -14.86
CA VAL A 134 1.03 -9.00 -15.77
C VAL A 134 2.25 -8.46 -16.50
N SER A 135 2.02 -7.71 -17.58
CA SER A 135 3.09 -6.96 -18.23
C SER A 135 3.20 -5.56 -17.61
N PRO A 136 4.35 -5.20 -17.00
CA PRO A 136 4.55 -3.90 -16.40
C PRO A 136 4.95 -2.85 -17.44
N ALA A 137 4.95 -1.57 -17.03
CA ALA A 137 5.51 -0.50 -17.84
C ALA A 137 7.04 -0.62 -17.80
N VAL A 138 7.67 -0.86 -18.96
CA VAL A 138 9.13 -1.00 -19.08
C VAL A 138 9.83 0.35 -18.84
N ASP A 139 9.11 1.47 -19.00
CA ASP A 139 9.59 2.80 -18.64
C ASP A 139 8.38 3.71 -18.28
N PRO A 140 8.40 4.42 -17.13
CA PRO A 140 7.33 5.30 -16.72
C PRO A 140 7.12 6.52 -17.64
N THR A 141 8.03 6.77 -18.59
CA THR A 141 8.00 7.92 -19.51
C THR A 141 7.65 7.57 -20.96
N THR A 142 7.81 6.32 -21.38
CA THR A 142 7.55 5.91 -22.77
C THR A 142 6.17 5.25 -22.93
N SER A 143 5.41 5.80 -23.88
CA SER A 143 4.05 5.42 -24.30
C SER A 143 2.89 5.99 -23.47
N ARG A 144 2.57 7.27 -23.71
CA ARG A 144 1.25 7.86 -23.42
C ARG A 144 0.15 7.44 -24.41
N SER A 145 0.45 6.59 -25.39
CA SER A 145 -0.44 6.32 -26.54
C SER A 145 -1.13 4.95 -26.50
N SER A 146 -1.01 4.17 -25.43
CA SER A 146 -1.71 2.88 -25.30
C SER A 146 -2.79 2.95 -24.22
N ASN A 147 -4.03 2.55 -24.54
CA ASN A 147 -5.12 2.34 -23.58
C ASN A 147 -4.90 1.11 -22.66
N GLN A 148 -3.64 0.72 -22.43
CA GLN A 148 -3.28 -0.45 -21.65
C GLN A 148 -2.78 0.00 -20.27
N LEU A 149 -3.48 -0.42 -19.22
CA LEU A 149 -2.99 -0.28 -17.86
C LEU A 149 -1.84 -1.25 -17.65
N ARG A 150 -0.67 -0.70 -17.30
CA ARG A 150 0.53 -1.48 -16.99
C ARG A 150 0.88 -1.31 -15.52
N GLN A 151 1.35 -2.38 -14.90
CA GLN A 151 1.83 -2.33 -13.52
C GLN A 151 3.14 -1.55 -13.43
N ARG A 152 3.31 -0.75 -12.39
CA ARG A 152 4.62 -0.18 -12.05
C ARG A 152 5.45 -1.25 -11.33
N LEU A 153 6.68 -1.47 -11.78
CA LEU A 153 7.64 -2.27 -11.03
C LEU A 153 8.01 -1.53 -9.75
N LEU A 154 7.71 -2.15 -8.60
CA LEU A 154 8.18 -1.66 -7.31
C LEU A 154 9.66 -1.98 -7.17
N ARG A 155 10.41 -0.98 -6.73
CA ARG A 155 11.83 -1.12 -6.51
C ARG A 155 12.10 -1.74 -5.14
N PRO A 156 13.05 -2.69 -5.04
CA PRO A 156 13.40 -3.32 -3.77
C PRO A 156 14.22 -2.40 -2.85
N ASP A 157 14.86 -1.37 -3.40
CA ASP A 157 15.70 -0.40 -2.69
C ASP A 157 14.91 0.59 -1.83
N GLY A 158 13.61 0.77 -2.09
CA GLY A 158 12.71 1.50 -1.18
C GLY A 158 11.48 2.13 -1.82
N ILE A 159 10.90 3.06 -1.06
CA ILE A 159 9.76 3.89 -1.46
C ILE A 159 10.23 4.98 -2.40
N ASP A 160 9.48 5.15 -3.50
CA ASP A 160 9.67 6.26 -4.43
C ASP A 160 9.02 7.53 -3.86
N PHE A 161 9.79 8.30 -3.08
CA PHE A 161 9.29 9.53 -2.46
C PHE A 161 8.95 10.63 -3.47
N ASP A 162 9.50 10.60 -4.69
CA ASP A 162 9.06 11.49 -5.76
C ASP A 162 7.63 11.20 -6.19
N LEU A 163 7.27 9.92 -6.30
CA LEU A 163 5.89 9.54 -6.58
C LEU A 163 4.95 9.89 -5.41
N VAL A 164 5.37 9.63 -4.17
CA VAL A 164 4.59 10.02 -2.98
C VAL A 164 4.35 11.52 -2.94
N ARG A 165 5.37 12.35 -3.21
CA ARG A 165 5.22 13.80 -3.35
C ARG A 165 4.25 14.19 -4.46
N LYS A 166 4.25 13.49 -5.59
CA LYS A 166 3.28 13.72 -6.69
C LYS A 166 1.86 13.41 -6.24
N TRP A 167 1.61 12.28 -5.57
CA TRP A 167 0.29 11.92 -5.03
C TRP A 167 -0.20 12.97 -4.02
N TYR A 168 0.68 13.36 -3.10
CA TYR A 168 0.38 14.39 -2.11
C TYR A 168 0.04 15.74 -2.77
N ARG A 169 0.83 16.19 -3.75
CA ARG A 169 0.54 17.40 -4.53
C ARG A 169 -0.77 17.30 -5.30
N LEU A 170 -1.05 16.16 -5.95
CA LEU A 170 -2.29 15.92 -6.68
C LEU A 170 -3.50 16.06 -5.74
N CYS A 171 -3.46 15.40 -4.59
CA CYS A 171 -4.53 15.48 -3.59
C CYS A 171 -4.71 16.91 -3.06
N ARG A 172 -3.64 17.70 -2.93
CA ARG A 172 -3.74 19.11 -2.49
C ARG A 172 -4.27 20.06 -3.56
N THR A 173 -3.91 19.84 -4.83
CA THR A 173 -4.19 20.79 -5.92
C THR A 173 -5.45 20.44 -6.72
N VAL A 174 -5.74 19.15 -6.89
CA VAL A 174 -6.84 18.67 -7.74
C VAL A 174 -8.10 18.36 -6.93
N HIS A 175 -7.96 17.82 -5.71
CA HIS A 175 -9.14 17.50 -4.88
C HIS A 175 -9.69 18.71 -4.09
N ALA A 176 -9.15 19.91 -4.32
CA ALA A 176 -9.64 21.21 -3.86
C ALA A 176 -10.30 21.20 -2.45
N GLU A 177 -11.52 21.73 -2.32
CA GLU A 177 -12.25 21.84 -1.05
C GLU A 177 -12.57 20.48 -0.41
N ARG A 178 -12.76 19.40 -1.20
CA ARG A 178 -13.16 18.08 -0.67
C ARG A 178 -12.14 17.52 0.31
N CYS A 179 -10.84 17.70 0.03
CA CYS A 179 -9.77 17.21 0.90
C CYS A 179 -9.15 18.32 1.77
N SER A 180 -9.13 19.58 1.30
CA SER A 180 -8.41 20.65 2.00
C SER A 180 -9.24 21.38 3.06
N SER A 181 -10.54 21.56 2.82
CA SER A 181 -11.46 22.24 3.74
C SER A 181 -12.87 21.68 3.61
N PRO A 182 -13.08 20.37 3.88
CA PRO A 182 -14.41 19.81 3.79
C PRO A 182 -15.35 20.57 4.72
N HIS A 183 -16.62 20.74 4.32
CA HIS A 183 -17.58 21.55 5.08
C HIS A 183 -17.77 21.11 6.55
N TRP A 184 -17.50 19.84 6.85
CA TRP A 184 -17.53 19.27 8.19
C TRP A 184 -16.25 19.51 9.02
N LEU A 185 -15.19 20.08 8.44
CA LEU A 185 -13.92 20.37 9.08
C LEU A 185 -13.94 21.76 9.71
N HIS A 186 -14.40 21.82 10.96
CA HIS A 186 -14.07 22.91 11.86
C HIS A 186 -12.70 22.60 12.49
N VAL A 187 -11.69 23.39 12.12
CA VAL A 187 -10.37 23.34 12.77
C VAL A 187 -10.49 24.15 14.04
N GLU A 188 -10.66 23.48 15.17
CA GLU A 188 -10.51 24.16 16.45
C GLU A 188 -9.00 24.40 16.68
N GLN A 189 -8.65 25.60 17.10
CA GLN A 189 -7.28 25.87 17.55
C GLN A 189 -7.11 25.24 18.92
N TYR A 190 -6.09 24.39 19.04
CA TYR A 190 -5.74 23.72 20.29
C TYR A 190 -4.54 24.43 20.90
N ASP A 191 -4.79 25.27 21.91
CA ASP A 191 -3.73 26.00 22.62
C ASP A 191 -2.69 25.08 23.28
N SER A 192 -3.03 23.79 23.46
CA SER A 192 -2.19 22.78 24.10
C SER A 192 -1.70 21.65 23.19
N LEU A 193 -1.90 21.73 21.86
CA LEU A 193 -1.37 20.70 20.96
C LEU A 193 0.16 20.75 20.96
N LYS A 194 0.79 19.59 21.20
CA LYS A 194 2.25 19.42 21.08
C LYS A 194 2.57 18.65 19.81
N VAL A 195 3.71 18.97 19.20
CA VAL A 195 4.23 18.33 17.98
C VAL A 195 5.73 18.15 18.09
N VAL A 196 6.25 17.14 17.40
CA VAL A 196 7.68 16.97 17.16
C VAL A 196 8.11 17.89 16.02
N ASP A 197 9.05 18.79 16.27
CA ASP A 197 9.77 19.50 15.22
C ASP A 197 10.85 18.56 14.66
N VAL A 198 10.67 18.07 13.43
CA VAL A 198 11.55 17.05 12.84
C VAL A 198 12.93 17.60 12.45
N GLU A 199 13.07 18.92 12.31
CA GLU A 199 14.35 19.57 12.02
C GLU A 199 15.17 19.71 13.31
N ARG A 200 14.54 20.21 14.37
CA ARG A 200 15.16 20.39 15.69
C ARG A 200 15.23 19.09 16.51
N ARG A 201 14.42 18.10 16.16
CA ARG A 201 14.25 16.82 16.84
C ARG A 201 13.89 16.99 18.32
N CYS A 202 12.90 17.85 18.60
CA CYS A 202 12.37 18.12 19.94
C CYS A 202 10.84 18.18 19.91
N VAL A 203 10.20 18.01 21.07
CA VAL A 203 8.76 18.24 21.22
C VAL A 203 8.55 19.72 21.52
N GLN A 204 7.53 20.35 20.95
CA GLN A 204 7.17 21.73 21.28
C GLN A 204 5.67 21.92 21.16
N LEU A 205 5.16 23.03 21.71
CA LEU A 205 3.80 23.47 21.40
C LEU A 205 3.69 23.74 19.90
N ALA A 206 2.56 23.35 19.32
CA ALA A 206 2.27 23.55 17.91
C ALA A 206 2.21 25.05 17.61
N PRO A 207 3.03 25.54 16.66
CA PRO A 207 2.93 26.93 16.23
C PRO A 207 1.54 27.24 15.65
N THR A 208 1.15 28.52 15.66
CA THR A 208 -0.10 28.95 15.03
C THR A 208 -0.14 28.54 13.57
N SER A 209 -1.27 27.94 13.14
CA SER A 209 -1.46 27.44 11.76
C SER A 209 -0.42 26.41 11.30
N CYS A 210 0.18 25.69 12.26
CA CYS A 210 1.10 24.60 11.99
C CYS A 210 0.45 23.49 11.15
N ARG A 211 1.11 23.08 10.07
CA ARG A 211 0.78 21.87 9.32
C ARG A 211 1.66 20.73 9.80
N TYR A 212 1.04 19.66 10.26
CA TYR A 212 1.73 18.48 10.77
C TYR A 212 1.23 17.21 10.10
N ALA A 213 2.11 16.21 10.02
CA ALA A 213 1.72 14.83 9.80
C ALA A 213 1.34 14.19 11.14
N ALA A 214 0.42 13.25 11.17
CA ALA A 214 0.17 12.39 12.33
C ALA A 214 0.70 10.98 12.05
N LEU A 215 1.31 10.34 13.05
CA LEU A 215 1.74 8.94 12.95
C LEU A 215 0.70 8.01 13.55
N SER A 216 0.31 6.98 12.78
CA SER A 216 -0.51 5.87 13.23
C SER A 216 0.29 4.58 13.11
N TYR A 217 0.53 3.90 14.23
CA TYR A 217 1.47 2.79 14.31
C TYR A 217 1.12 1.82 15.46
N VAL A 218 1.80 0.67 15.50
CA VAL A 218 1.63 -0.31 16.57
C VAL A 218 2.70 -0.11 17.63
N TRP A 219 2.27 0.08 18.87
CA TRP A 219 3.21 0.31 19.98
C TRP A 219 4.00 -0.92 20.42
N GLY A 220 3.53 -2.15 20.16
CA GLY A 220 4.15 -3.38 20.69
C GLY A 220 3.70 -3.73 22.12
N SER A 221 4.49 -4.55 22.82
CA SER A 221 4.26 -4.95 24.21
C SER A 221 4.78 -3.89 25.20
N SER A 222 4.36 -4.00 26.47
CA SER A 222 4.60 -2.98 27.51
C SER A 222 6.08 -2.66 27.80
N GLU A 223 7.00 -3.54 27.42
CA GLU A 223 8.44 -3.39 27.67
C GLU A 223 9.15 -2.52 26.62
N SER A 224 8.59 -2.39 25.41
CA SER A 224 9.21 -1.67 24.28
C SER A 224 8.82 -0.19 24.19
N HIS A 225 8.00 0.31 25.12
CA HIS A 225 7.43 1.64 25.02
C HIS A 225 8.39 2.73 25.53
N VAL A 226 8.61 3.77 24.73
CA VAL A 226 9.06 5.07 25.25
C VAL A 226 7.89 5.68 26.04
N ILE A 227 7.87 5.43 27.34
CA ILE A 227 6.81 5.93 28.24
C ILE A 227 7.32 7.18 28.95
N LEU A 228 7.06 8.33 28.35
CA LEU A 228 7.39 9.62 28.95
C LEU A 228 6.46 9.93 30.13
N GLY A 229 7.05 10.14 31.30
CA GLY A 229 6.40 10.79 32.43
C GLY A 229 6.27 12.30 32.26
N VAL A 230 5.49 12.95 33.13
CA VAL A 230 5.22 14.40 33.06
C VAL A 230 6.51 15.23 33.06
N ASP A 231 7.49 14.86 33.89
CA ASP A 231 8.73 15.63 34.03
C ASP A 231 9.65 15.47 32.81
N GLU A 232 9.73 14.25 32.27
CA GLU A 232 10.43 13.95 31.02
C GLU A 232 9.74 14.66 29.84
N HIS A 233 8.41 14.74 29.86
CA HIS A 233 7.62 15.47 28.87
C HIS A 233 7.85 16.97 28.91
N LYS A 234 7.94 17.56 30.12
CA LYS A 234 8.26 18.99 30.30
C LYS A 234 9.69 19.31 29.84
N GLN A 235 10.66 18.46 30.17
CA GLN A 235 12.04 18.62 29.72
C GLN A 235 12.15 18.58 28.19
N LEU A 236 11.37 17.71 27.52
CA LEU A 236 11.33 17.62 26.06
C LEU A 236 10.73 18.85 25.37
N VAL A 237 9.96 19.66 26.09
CA VAL A 237 9.30 20.89 25.58
C VAL A 237 10.17 22.13 25.81
N GLU A 238 10.98 22.16 26.86
CA GLU A 238 11.73 23.35 27.29
C GLU A 238 13.17 23.42 26.74
N GLU A 239 13.80 22.30 26.41
CA GLU A 239 15.18 22.26 25.93
C GLU A 239 15.32 21.49 24.60
N PRO A 240 16.10 21.97 23.61
CA PRO A 240 16.34 21.29 22.32
C PRO A 240 17.07 19.94 22.39
N PHE A 241 17.07 19.25 23.53
CA PHE A 241 17.77 17.97 23.67
C PHE A 241 17.31 17.03 22.57
N GLN A 242 18.29 16.62 21.77
CA GLN A 242 18.17 15.53 20.81
C GLN A 242 17.40 14.43 21.49
N LEU A 243 16.19 14.15 21.01
CA LEU A 243 15.40 13.01 21.49
C LEU A 243 16.35 11.82 21.67
N THR A 244 16.40 11.30 22.90
CA THR A 244 16.98 9.99 23.22
C THR A 244 16.53 8.98 22.16
N ILE A 245 17.32 7.93 21.93
CA ILE A 245 17.06 6.84 20.98
C ILE A 245 15.54 6.67 20.78
N LEU A 246 15.04 7.21 19.67
CA LEU A 246 13.64 7.13 19.34
C LEU A 246 13.34 5.71 18.87
N PRO A 247 12.10 5.25 19.05
CA PRO A 247 11.71 4.01 18.42
C PRO A 247 11.89 4.10 16.92
N THR A 248 12.28 2.97 16.34
CA THR A 248 12.62 2.85 14.93
C THR A 248 11.51 3.37 14.00
N VAL A 249 10.25 3.04 14.30
CA VAL A 249 9.11 3.50 13.49
C VAL A 249 8.95 5.01 13.51
N VAL A 250 9.32 5.67 14.62
CA VAL A 250 9.25 7.12 14.77
C VAL A 250 10.36 7.79 13.97
N GLU A 251 11.58 7.22 13.95
CA GLU A 251 12.67 7.71 13.09
C GLU A 251 12.30 7.64 11.60
N ASP A 252 11.71 6.52 11.20
CA ASP A 252 11.22 6.34 9.84
C ASP A 252 10.11 7.36 9.51
N ALA A 253 9.17 7.58 10.43
CA ALA A 253 8.12 8.58 10.28
C ALA A 253 8.65 10.03 10.21
N ILE A 254 9.69 10.36 10.98
CA ILE A 254 10.40 11.65 10.90
C ILE A 254 10.96 11.84 9.49
N ARG A 255 11.59 10.81 8.92
CA ARG A 255 12.10 10.87 7.54
C ARG A 255 10.97 11.04 6.52
N VAL A 256 9.90 10.24 6.61
CA VAL A 256 8.74 10.35 5.72
C VAL A 256 8.12 11.76 5.79
N THR A 257 8.03 12.33 6.99
CA THR A 257 7.53 13.71 7.20
C THR A 257 8.39 14.73 6.46
N LYS A 258 9.72 14.62 6.55
CA LYS A 258 10.67 15.47 5.80
C LYS A 258 10.52 15.30 4.29
N GLU A 259 10.39 14.07 3.80
CA GLU A 259 10.23 13.76 2.36
C GLU A 259 8.93 14.34 1.77
N LEU A 260 7.88 14.47 2.60
CA LEU A 260 6.63 15.13 2.26
C LEU A 260 6.72 16.67 2.30
N GLY A 261 7.84 17.23 2.76
CA GLY A 261 8.05 18.67 2.93
C GLY A 261 7.30 19.25 4.13
N LEU A 262 7.06 18.43 5.16
CA LEU A 262 6.46 18.84 6.42
C LEU A 262 7.55 18.93 7.50
N ARG A 263 7.38 19.86 8.44
CA ARG A 263 8.31 20.08 9.56
C ARG A 263 7.82 19.48 10.87
N TYR A 264 6.50 19.29 11.00
CA TYR A 264 5.91 18.88 12.26
C TYR A 264 5.29 17.49 12.13
N LEU A 265 5.53 16.66 13.14
CA LEU A 265 4.98 15.32 13.26
C LEU A 265 4.31 15.20 14.62
N TRP A 266 3.08 14.72 14.66
CA TRP A 266 2.42 14.34 15.89
C TRP A 266 2.59 12.83 16.11
N VAL A 267 3.07 12.46 17.30
CA VAL A 267 3.26 11.08 17.75
C VAL A 267 2.66 10.99 19.15
N ASP A 268 1.67 10.13 19.34
CA ASP A 268 0.94 9.98 20.61
C ASP A 268 1.86 9.72 21.82
N ALA A 269 2.83 8.81 21.69
CA ALA A 269 3.78 8.47 22.74
C ALA A 269 4.69 9.65 23.15
N LEU A 270 4.95 10.59 22.23
CA LEU A 270 5.83 11.74 22.48
C LEU A 270 5.06 13.02 22.82
N CYS A 271 3.88 13.21 22.23
CA CYS A 271 3.11 14.44 22.35
C CYS A 271 2.13 14.42 23.53
N ILE A 272 1.80 13.24 24.06
CA ILE A 272 0.93 13.07 25.22
C ILE A 272 1.75 12.57 26.41
N PRO A 273 1.66 13.19 27.60
CA PRO A 273 2.30 12.66 28.80
C PRO A 273 1.64 11.34 29.20
N GLN A 274 2.40 10.24 29.18
CA GLN A 274 1.84 8.90 29.36
C GLN A 274 1.68 8.49 30.82
N LYS A 275 2.54 9.03 31.69
CA LYS A 275 2.48 8.83 33.15
C LYS A 275 2.30 10.18 33.88
N PRO A 276 1.65 10.19 35.06
CA PRO A 276 0.90 9.07 35.62
C PRO A 276 -0.38 8.80 34.80
N ALA A 277 -0.97 7.62 34.96
CA ALA A 277 -2.13 7.20 34.15
C ALA A 277 -3.34 8.14 34.28
N ASN A 278 -3.49 8.82 35.41
CA ASN A 278 -4.56 9.77 35.72
C ASN A 278 -4.20 11.24 35.40
N ASN A 279 -3.21 11.48 34.55
CA ASN A 279 -2.84 12.84 34.17
C ASN A 279 -4.03 13.55 33.45
N PRO A 280 -4.50 14.72 33.94
CA PRO A 280 -5.58 15.48 33.30
C PRO A 280 -5.27 15.89 31.85
N GLU A 281 -4.02 16.22 31.55
CA GLU A 281 -3.58 16.56 30.18
C GLU A 281 -3.73 15.36 29.24
N LYS A 282 -3.39 14.15 29.73
CA LYS A 282 -3.60 12.91 28.98
C LYS A 282 -5.08 12.71 28.67
N ALA A 283 -5.95 12.84 29.66
CA ALA A 283 -7.39 12.70 29.47
C ALA A 283 -7.94 13.71 28.45
N GLN A 284 -7.47 14.97 28.51
CA GLN A 284 -7.83 16.01 27.54
C GLN A 284 -7.37 15.67 26.12
N GLN A 285 -6.11 15.28 25.93
CA GLN A 285 -5.56 14.92 24.61
C GLN A 285 -6.25 13.69 24.02
N LEU A 286 -6.59 12.69 24.85
CA LEU A 286 -7.34 11.51 24.41
C LEU A 286 -8.74 11.87 23.91
N GLN A 287 -9.43 12.82 24.57
CA GLN A 287 -10.71 13.34 24.10
C GLN A 287 -10.60 14.12 22.78
N GLN A 288 -9.41 14.64 22.47
CA GLN A 288 -9.12 15.43 21.26
C GLN A 288 -8.50 14.61 20.12
N MET A 289 -8.23 13.31 20.31
CA MET A 289 -7.60 12.46 19.27
C MET A 289 -8.34 12.51 17.95
N ASN A 290 -9.68 12.52 18.00
CA ASN A 290 -10.50 12.67 16.80
C ASN A 290 -10.11 13.90 15.98
N SER A 291 -9.99 15.05 16.64
CA SER A 291 -9.68 16.31 16.01
C SER A 291 -8.22 16.44 15.60
N ILE A 292 -7.29 15.81 16.32
CA ILE A 292 -5.88 15.75 15.96
C ILE A 292 -5.72 15.07 14.59
N PHE A 293 -6.24 13.84 14.43
CA PHE A 293 -6.16 13.13 13.15
C PHE A 293 -6.94 13.84 12.04
N LYS A 294 -8.08 14.44 12.38
CA LYS A 294 -8.90 15.23 11.44
C LYS A 294 -8.19 16.47 10.91
N SER A 295 -7.42 17.15 11.77
CA SER A 295 -6.73 18.41 11.47
C SER A 295 -5.34 18.20 10.85
N ALA A 296 -4.75 17.02 11.03
CA ALA A 296 -3.49 16.65 10.38
C ALA A 296 -3.55 16.89 8.86
N GLU A 297 -2.41 17.29 8.29
CA GLU A 297 -2.28 17.48 6.84
C GLU A 297 -2.32 16.13 6.12
N ILE A 298 -1.72 15.11 6.74
CA ILE A 298 -1.68 13.72 6.30
C ILE A 298 -1.40 12.81 7.51
N CYS A 299 -2.01 11.64 7.52
CA CYS A 299 -1.69 10.57 8.47
C CYS A 299 -0.76 9.56 7.81
N ILE A 300 0.41 9.35 8.40
CA ILE A 300 1.35 8.31 8.01
C ILE A 300 0.95 7.06 8.78
N ILE A 301 0.53 6.03 8.06
CA ILE A 301 0.11 4.75 8.64
C ILE A 301 1.25 3.75 8.43
N ALA A 302 1.89 3.31 9.51
CA ALA A 302 2.96 2.31 9.51
C ALA A 302 2.39 0.88 9.57
N ALA A 303 1.58 0.50 8.58
CA ALA A 303 0.88 -0.79 8.55
C ALA A 303 1.83 -1.99 8.34
N GLY A 304 3.02 -1.77 7.79
CA GLY A 304 4.07 -2.79 7.66
C GLY A 304 4.78 -3.15 8.97
N CYS A 305 4.61 -2.34 10.03
CA CYS A 305 5.21 -2.57 11.33
C CYS A 305 4.27 -3.36 12.24
N LYS A 306 4.82 -4.33 12.96
CA LYS A 306 4.13 -5.12 14.00
C LYS A 306 4.32 -4.52 15.38
N GLU A 307 5.43 -3.81 15.59
CA GLU A 307 5.75 -3.11 16.84
C GLU A 307 6.54 -1.81 16.60
N VAL A 308 6.86 -1.12 17.70
CA VAL A 308 7.43 0.25 17.70
C VAL A 308 8.90 0.30 17.27
N ASP A 309 9.62 -0.81 17.46
CA ASP A 309 11.03 -0.96 17.11
C ASP A 309 11.25 -1.50 15.68
N ASP A 310 10.17 -1.77 14.94
CA ASP A 310 10.24 -2.13 13.54
C ASP A 310 10.58 -0.92 12.65
N HIS A 311 11.41 -1.15 11.64
CA HIS A 311 11.51 -0.23 10.51
C HIS A 311 10.27 -0.33 9.62
N ILE A 312 9.83 0.81 9.09
CA ILE A 312 8.84 0.88 8.03
C ILE A 312 9.48 0.38 6.72
N PRO A 313 8.96 -0.70 6.11
CA PRO A 313 9.53 -1.27 4.89
C PRO A 313 9.65 -0.25 3.75
N GLY A 314 10.86 -0.12 3.21
CA GLY A 314 11.17 0.80 2.11
C GLY A 314 11.49 2.24 2.52
N VAL A 315 11.56 2.55 3.82
CA VAL A 315 12.06 3.86 4.30
C VAL A 315 13.58 3.79 4.55
N HIS A 316 14.01 3.14 5.64
CA HIS A 316 15.43 2.90 5.93
C HIS A 316 15.90 1.50 5.59
N ILE A 317 14.98 0.52 5.57
CA ILE A 317 15.28 -0.85 5.14
C ILE A 317 14.69 -1.12 3.75
N PRO A 318 15.28 -2.06 2.99
CA PRO A 318 14.68 -2.57 1.77
C PRO A 318 13.26 -3.11 2.01
N ARG A 319 12.48 -3.20 0.93
CA ARG A 319 11.18 -3.89 0.93
C ARG A 319 11.14 -4.91 -0.18
N ALA A 320 10.14 -5.79 -0.15
CA ALA A 320 9.88 -6.68 -1.27
C ALA A 320 9.65 -5.85 -2.55
N GLY A 321 10.54 -6.03 -3.53
CA GLY A 321 10.36 -5.47 -4.86
C GLY A 321 9.36 -6.30 -5.66
N THR A 322 8.96 -5.81 -6.83
CA THR A 322 8.16 -6.63 -7.75
C THR A 322 9.04 -7.72 -8.37
N THR A 323 8.64 -8.97 -8.22
CA THR A 323 9.31 -10.09 -8.90
C THR A 323 8.96 -10.08 -10.39
N TRP A 324 9.97 -10.07 -11.25
CA TRP A 324 9.79 -10.02 -12.70
C TRP A 324 10.86 -10.82 -13.46
N ARG A 325 10.55 -11.14 -14.72
CA ARG A 325 11.47 -11.74 -15.70
C ARG A 325 11.20 -11.20 -17.10
N GLU A 326 12.24 -11.16 -17.93
CA GLU A 326 12.09 -10.95 -19.36
C GLU A 326 11.90 -12.30 -20.07
N ILE A 327 10.82 -12.42 -20.84
CA ILE A 327 10.43 -13.62 -21.56
C ILE A 327 10.07 -13.20 -22.98
N ASN A 328 10.81 -13.70 -23.97
CA ASN A 328 10.63 -13.37 -25.39
C ASN A 328 10.55 -11.85 -25.67
N GLY A 329 11.44 -11.06 -25.08
CA GLY A 329 11.49 -9.60 -25.25
C GLY A 329 10.38 -8.83 -24.53
N ARG A 330 9.59 -9.50 -23.68
CA ARG A 330 8.56 -8.88 -22.84
C ARG A 330 8.91 -9.02 -21.37
N VAL A 331 8.78 -7.94 -20.64
CA VAL A 331 8.83 -7.99 -19.17
C VAL A 331 7.49 -8.53 -18.68
N LEU A 332 7.54 -9.55 -17.83
CA LEU A 332 6.41 -10.07 -17.08
C LEU A 332 6.72 -9.99 -15.58
N ALA A 333 5.71 -9.67 -14.79
CA ALA A 333 5.86 -9.40 -13.37
C ALA A 333 4.71 -10.00 -12.57
N VAL A 334 5.00 -10.46 -11.35
CA VAL A 334 3.98 -10.88 -10.39
C VAL A 334 3.29 -9.64 -9.83
N SER A 335 1.97 -9.62 -9.88
CA SER A 335 1.16 -8.54 -9.37
C SER A 335 1.33 -8.42 -7.87
N GLN A 336 1.51 -7.20 -7.38
CA GLN A 336 1.65 -6.97 -5.96
C GLN A 336 0.26 -6.93 -5.29
N PRO A 337 0.15 -7.36 -4.01
CA PRO A 337 -1.10 -7.34 -3.26
C PRO A 337 -1.79 -5.98 -3.30
N LYS A 338 -3.11 -5.94 -3.48
CA LYS A 338 -3.84 -4.67 -3.38
C LYS A 338 -3.95 -4.23 -1.92
N TYR A 339 -4.30 -2.96 -1.72
CA TYR A 339 -4.59 -2.42 -0.39
C TYR A 339 -5.61 -3.29 0.37
N GLU A 340 -6.67 -3.72 -0.31
CA GLU A 340 -7.76 -4.50 0.27
C GLU A 340 -7.37 -5.94 0.63
N ASP A 341 -6.26 -6.43 0.08
CA ASP A 341 -5.75 -7.77 0.36
C ASP A 341 -4.66 -7.72 1.45
N GLU A 342 -3.78 -6.73 1.40
CA GLU A 342 -2.62 -6.61 2.29
C GLU A 342 -2.99 -6.01 3.66
N ILE A 343 -3.60 -4.82 3.66
CA ILE A 343 -3.79 -4.04 4.88
C ILE A 343 -4.69 -4.73 5.92
N PRO A 344 -5.80 -5.40 5.54
CA PRO A 344 -6.66 -6.07 6.52
C PRO A 344 -5.95 -7.15 7.37
N SER A 345 -4.89 -7.76 6.84
CA SER A 345 -4.11 -8.81 7.53
C SER A 345 -3.01 -8.28 8.44
N THR A 346 -2.75 -6.96 8.42
CA THR A 346 -1.70 -6.34 9.23
C THR A 346 -2.07 -6.28 10.71
N THR A 347 -1.06 -6.37 11.58
CA THR A 347 -1.23 -6.16 13.04
C THR A 347 -1.87 -4.81 13.34
N TRP A 348 -1.50 -3.78 12.58
CA TRP A 348 -2.06 -2.44 12.69
C TRP A 348 -3.58 -2.44 12.53
N ASN A 349 -4.12 -3.03 11.46
CA ASN A 349 -5.56 -3.01 11.18
C ASN A 349 -6.39 -3.86 12.17
N GLY A 350 -5.76 -4.69 13.00
CA GLY A 350 -6.43 -5.42 14.08
C GLY A 350 -6.77 -4.58 15.32
N ARG A 351 -6.24 -3.35 15.43
CA ARG A 351 -6.46 -2.47 16.59
C ARG A 351 -7.66 -1.56 16.40
N ALA A 352 -8.59 -1.54 17.35
CA ALA A 352 -9.81 -0.72 17.26
C ALA A 352 -9.54 0.78 17.01
N TRP A 353 -8.51 1.35 17.64
CA TRP A 353 -8.14 2.76 17.50
C TRP A 353 -7.75 3.15 16.07
N THR A 354 -7.14 2.24 15.32
CA THR A 354 -6.67 2.51 13.94
C THR A 354 -7.82 2.80 12.97
N TYR A 355 -9.03 2.31 13.28
CA TYR A 355 -10.22 2.66 12.53
C TYR A 355 -10.52 4.15 12.61
N GLN A 356 -10.50 4.72 13.82
CA GLN A 356 -10.72 6.14 14.06
C GLN A 356 -9.64 6.99 13.39
N GLU A 357 -8.38 6.60 13.58
CA GLU A 357 -7.22 7.31 13.03
C GLU A 357 -7.28 7.37 11.50
N ARG A 358 -7.59 6.25 10.83
CA ARG A 358 -7.74 6.19 9.38
C ARG A 358 -8.97 6.96 8.88
N MET A 359 -10.13 6.76 9.50
CA MET A 359 -11.39 7.32 9.00
C MET A 359 -11.49 8.83 9.17
N LEU A 360 -10.89 9.39 10.21
CA LEU A 360 -10.91 10.83 10.47
C LEU A 360 -9.83 11.59 9.69
N SER A 361 -8.77 10.91 9.29
CA SER A 361 -7.69 11.51 8.51
C SER A 361 -8.17 11.85 7.09
N ARG A 362 -7.95 13.09 6.67
CA ARG A 362 -8.33 13.57 5.32
C ARG A 362 -7.46 12.98 4.20
N ARG A 363 -6.23 12.64 4.55
CA ARG A 363 -5.23 12.04 3.68
C ARG A 363 -4.49 11.00 4.49
N THR A 364 -4.29 9.84 3.89
CA THR A 364 -3.49 8.77 4.47
C THR A 364 -2.39 8.40 3.49
N LEU A 365 -1.17 8.23 4.00
CA LEU A 365 -0.11 7.52 3.31
C LEU A 365 0.08 6.21 4.07
N THR A 366 -0.39 5.11 3.48
CA THR A 366 -0.31 3.80 4.14
C THR A 366 0.92 3.06 3.66
N LEU A 367 1.88 2.86 4.56
CA LEU A 367 3.12 2.15 4.31
C LEU A 367 2.94 0.71 4.79
N GLY A 368 2.53 -0.15 3.87
CA GLY A 368 2.32 -1.58 4.10
C GLY A 368 3.62 -2.40 3.99
N PRO A 369 3.54 -3.73 4.22
CA PRO A 369 4.68 -4.64 4.10
C PRO A 369 5.37 -4.61 2.73
N THR A 370 4.59 -4.60 1.64
CA THR A 370 5.11 -4.67 0.27
C THR A 370 5.00 -3.34 -0.48
N GLN A 371 3.98 -2.52 -0.19
CA GLN A 371 3.71 -1.30 -0.94
C GLN A 371 3.43 -0.07 -0.08
N ALA A 372 3.47 1.09 -0.74
CA ALA A 372 2.93 2.34 -0.21
C ALA A 372 1.64 2.66 -1.00
N PHE A 373 0.59 3.03 -0.28
CA PHE A 373 -0.75 3.34 -0.81
C PHE A 373 -1.16 4.77 -0.51
#